data_AF-A0A939DSF7-F1
#
_entry.id   AF-A0A939DSF7-F1
#
_cell.length_a   1.000
_cell.length_b   1.000
_cell.length_c   1.000
_cell.angle_alpha   90.00
_cell.angle_beta   90.00
_cell.angle_gamma   90.00
#
_symmetry.space_group_name_H-M   'P 1'
#
loop_
_entity.id
_entity.type
_entity.pdbx_description
1 polymer ?
#
loop_
_entity_poly.entity_id
_entity_poly.type
_entity_poly.pdbx_seq_one_letter_code
_entity_poly.pdbx_strand_id
1 'polypeptide(L)' 'MAKILMITGDFVEDYENMVPFQALLAMGHQVDAVCPGKGKNDSIATCIHDFEGHQTYTEKRGHNFTLN' A
#
# COMPACT_ATOMS: atom_id res chain seq x y z
N MET A 1 18.35 -0.61 12.43
CA MET A 1 17.99 -0.76 11.00
C MET A 1 17.38 -2.13 10.81
N ALA A 2 16.07 -2.21 10.59
CA ALA A 2 15.38 -3.47 10.32
C ALA A 2 15.23 -3.70 8.81
N LYS A 3 15.05 -4.97 8.43
CA LYS A 3 14.57 -5.37 7.10
C LYS A 3 13.12 -5.80 7.25
N ILE A 4 12.22 -5.13 6.53
CA ILE A 4 10.77 -5.26 6.68
C ILE A 4 10.22 -5.74 5.35
N LEU A 5 9.39 -6.80 5.39
CA LEU A 5 8.63 -7.25 4.25
C LEU A 5 7.20 -6.74 4.39
N MET A 6 6.74 -5.95 3.42
CA MET A 6 5.38 -5.46 3.35
C MET A 6 4.61 -6.26 2.31
N ILE A 7 3.62 -7.05 2.77
CA ILE A 7 2.75 -7.82 1.87
C ILE A 7 1.63 -6.89 1.42
N THR A 8 1.52 -6.70 0.11
CA THR A 8 0.53 -5.80 -0.50
C THR A 8 -0.14 -6.50 -1.70
N GLY A 9 -1.14 -5.85 -2.29
CA GLY A 9 -1.93 -6.43 -3.38
C GLY A 9 -2.92 -5.45 -4.00
N ASP A 10 -3.55 -5.86 -5.09
CA ASP A 10 -4.58 -5.05 -5.74
C ASP A 10 -5.75 -4.77 -4.78
N PHE A 11 -6.15 -3.49 -4.72
CA PHE A 11 -7.15 -2.91 -3.84
C PHE A 11 -6.82 -3.01 -2.33
N VAL A 12 -5.53 -3.01 -1.96
CA VAL A 12 -5.11 -2.60 -0.61
C VAL A 12 -5.50 -1.14 -0.37
N GLU A 13 -5.83 -0.79 0.89
CA GLU A 13 -6.15 0.59 1.26
C GLU A 13 -4.92 1.49 1.08
N ASP A 14 -5.10 2.62 0.40
CA ASP A 14 -4.04 3.49 -0.12
C ASP A 14 -3.18 4.10 0.99
N TYR A 15 -3.80 4.54 2.08
CA TYR A 15 -3.09 5.05 3.25
C TYR A 15 -2.47 3.93 4.08
N GLU A 16 -3.18 2.82 4.27
CA GLU A 16 -2.62 1.66 4.98
C GLU A 16 -1.38 1.08 4.29
N ASN A 17 -1.26 1.26 2.97
CA ASN A 17 -0.09 0.85 2.21
C ASN A 17 0.99 1.93 2.15
N MET A 18 0.65 3.17 1.74
CA MET A 18 1.65 4.20 1.47
C MET A 18 2.25 4.81 2.74
N VAL A 19 1.44 5.07 3.77
CA VAL A 19 1.90 5.75 4.98
C VAL A 19 2.93 4.91 5.74
N PRO A 20 2.68 3.61 6.03
CA PRO A 20 3.70 2.78 6.67
C PRO A 20 4.95 2.62 5.80
N PHE A 21 4.78 2.42 4.49
CA PHE A 21 5.91 2.28 3.56
C PHE A 21 6.86 3.48 3.65
N GLN A 22 6.33 4.69 3.48
CA GLN A 22 7.15 5.91 3.50
C GLN A 22 7.68 6.24 4.89
N ALA A 23 6.88 6.03 5.96
CA ALA A 23 7.33 6.30 7.32
C ALA A 23 8.51 5.39 7.71
N LEU A 24 8.44 4.09 7.40
CA LEU A 24 9.50 3.15 7.70
C LEU A 24 10.78 3.46 6.91
N LEU A 25 10.66 3.84 5.64
CA LEU A 25 11.77 4.34 4.84
C LEU A 25 12.39 5.61 5.43
N ALA A 26 11.57 6.58 5.86
CA ALA A 26 12.04 7.82 6.46
C ALA A 26 12.78 7.60 7.79
N MET A 27 12.41 6.55 8.55
CA MET A 27 13.13 6.09 9.74
C MET A 27 14.38 5.26 9.42
N GLY A 28 14.74 5.16 8.15
CA GLY A 28 15.91 4.48 7.64
C GLY A 28 15.73 2.98 7.43
N HIS A 29 14.59 2.36 7.72
CA HIS A 29 14.47 0.91 7.55
C HIS A 29 14.52 0.49 6.07
N GLN A 30 15.01 -0.73 5.80
CA GLN A 30 14.86 -1.35 4.49
C GLN A 30 13.46 -1.96 4.44
N VAL A 31 12.67 -1.60 3.43
CA VAL A 31 11.30 -2.07 3.25
C VAL A 31 11.16 -2.61 1.84
N ASP A 32 10.86 -3.90 1.72
CA ASP A 32 10.58 -4.56 0.43
C ASP A 32 9.05 -4.80 0.34
N ALA A 33 8.40 -4.25 -0.69
CA ALA A 33 6.95 -4.37 -0.87
C ALA A 33 6.61 -5.36 -1.98
N VAL A 34 5.90 -6.44 -1.64
CA VAL A 34 5.68 -7.60 -2.53
C VAL A 34 4.21 -7.95 -2.72
N CYS A 35 3.87 -8.45 -3.90
CA CYS A 35 2.53 -8.95 -4.25
C CYS A 35 2.65 -10.28 -5.00
N PRO A 36 1.89 -11.33 -4.65
CA PRO A 36 1.89 -12.59 -5.39
C PRO A 36 1.62 -12.37 -6.89
N GLY A 37 2.39 -13.03 -7.75
CA GLY A 37 2.24 -12.94 -9.20
C GLY A 37 2.71 -11.63 -9.84
N LYS A 38 3.29 -10.71 -9.07
CA LYS A 38 3.89 -9.44 -9.56
C LYS A 38 5.34 -9.32 -9.10
N GLY A 39 6.16 -8.67 -9.93
CA GLY A 39 7.58 -8.46 -9.70
C GLY A 39 7.95 -7.01 -9.38
N LYS A 40 9.23 -6.76 -9.18
CA LYS A 40 9.80 -5.42 -9.03
C LYS A 40 9.41 -4.54 -10.23
N ASN A 41 9.03 -3.29 -9.95
CA ASN A 41 8.52 -2.29 -10.91
C ASN A 41 7.11 -2.56 -11.47
N ASP A 42 6.49 -3.72 -11.21
CA ASP A 42 5.06 -3.85 -11.44
C ASP A 42 4.30 -2.95 -10.47
N SER A 43 3.04 -2.66 -10.80
CA SER A 43 2.18 -1.84 -9.95
C SER A 43 0.92 -2.59 -9.52
N ILE A 44 0.48 -2.28 -8.32
CA ILE A 44 -0.86 -2.60 -7.83
C ILE A 44 -1.74 -1.35 -7.90
N ALA A 45 -3.05 -1.54 -8.11
CA ALA A 45 -4.01 -0.47 -7.87
C ALA A 45 -4.39 -0.47 -6.39
N THR A 46 -4.53 0.69 -5.75
CA THR A 46 -5.02 0.80 -4.36
C THR A 46 -6.48 1.24 -4.32
N CYS A 47 -7.11 1.13 -3.16
CA CYS A 47 -8.45 1.63 -2.88
C CYS A 47 -8.42 2.68 -1.77
N ILE A 48 -9.39 3.59 -1.77
CA ILE A 48 -9.62 4.55 -0.69
C ILE A 48 -10.92 4.15 -0.03
N HIS A 49 -10.88 3.84 1.26
CA HIS A 49 -12.06 3.56 2.06
C HIS A 49 -12.38 4.77 2.94
N ASP A 50 -13.51 5.42 2.67
CA ASP A 50 -13.94 6.61 3.42
C ASP A 50 -15.41 6.54 3.85
N PHE A 51 -15.71 7.07 5.03
CA PHE A 51 -17.06 7.13 5.60
C PHE A 51 -17.76 8.42 5.20
N GLU A 52 -18.59 8.34 4.16
CA GLU A 52 -19.31 9.50 3.59
C GLU A 52 -20.76 9.61 4.10
N GLY A 53 -21.04 9.15 5.32
CA GLY A 53 -22.36 9.23 5.97
C GLY A 53 -23.27 8.00 5.79
N HIS A 54 -22.73 6.88 5.34
CA HIS A 54 -23.44 5.60 5.21
C HIS A 54 -23.11 4.63 6.37
N GLN A 55 -23.81 3.49 6.42
CA GLN A 55 -23.56 2.44 7.42
C GLN A 55 -22.20 1.75 7.26
N THR A 56 -21.56 1.91 6.11
CA THR A 56 -20.23 1.39 5.79
C THR A 56 -19.48 2.41 4.92
N TYR A 57 -18.19 2.18 4.73
CA TYR A 57 -17.35 3.00 3.86
C TYR A 57 -17.80 2.92 2.39
N THR A 58 -17.47 3.97 1.64
CA THR A 58 -17.45 3.95 0.18
C THR A 58 -16.05 3.56 -0.29
N GLU A 59 -15.96 2.95 -1.47
CA GLU A 59 -14.68 2.62 -2.10
C GLU A 59 -14.46 3.48 -3.34
N LYS A 60 -13.28 4.10 -3.43
CA LYS A 60 -12.81 4.83 -4.61
C LYS A 60 -11.46 4.28 -5.04
N ARG A 61 -11.16 4.36 -6.33
CA ARG A 61 -9.83 3.96 -6.82
C ARG A 61 -8.78 4.95 -6.35
N GLY A 62 -7.74 4.46 -5.67
CA GLY A 62 -6.60 5.24 -5.19
C GLY A 62 -5.49 5.37 -6.22
N HIS A 63 -4.26 5.58 -5.73
CA HIS A 63 -3.05 5.66 -6.55
C HIS A 63 -2.61 4.28 -7.06
N ASN A 64 -1.71 4.25 -8.04
CA ASN A 64 -0.96 3.04 -8.33
C ASN A 64 0.29 3.02 -7.44
N PHE A 65 0.56 1.89 -6.79
CA PHE A 65 1.77 1.70 -5.98
C PHE A 65 2.73 0.76 -6.70
N THR A 66 3.99 1.19 -6.88
CA THR A 66 5.03 0.42 -7.56
C THR A 66 5.83 -0.44 -6.57
N LEU A 67 5.95 -1.73 -6.88
CA LEU A 67 6.67 -2.72 -6.06
C LEU A 67 8.19 -2.58 -6.21
N ASN A 68 8.97 -2.91 -5.18
CA ASN A 68 10.43 -2.75 -5.15
C ASN A 68 11.20 -4.01 -4.76
#